data_AF-A0A953C7W8-F1
#
_entry.id   AF-A0A953C7W8-F1
#
_cell.length_a   1.000
_cell.length_b   1.000
_cell.length_c   1.000
_cell.angle_alpha   90.00
_cell.angle_beta   90.00
_cell.angle_gamma   90.00
#
_symmetry.space_group_name_H-M   'P 1'
#
loop_
_entity.id
_entity.type
_entity.pdbx_description
1 polymer ?
#
loop_
_entity_poly.entity_id
_entity_poly.type
_entity_poly.pdbx_seq_one_letter_code
_entity_poly.pdbx_strand_id
1 'polypeptide(L)'
;MQKRNTVIALAILYTIAVVAIGYVLLGAVGAGLFTLGFLGGLIVWLAMPERATFADIRAPFFITLGLFVLHKIEERELDFFPALSSITGVPVPEAGSPLAILLYVLAGAWLLVPLLMPRRHSFGYYLAWSFFTSMGVIELAHFAFPLFRDGPYGYFPGMASVMLLAPAAWWGLYRMAVPPATNGPARTA
;
A
#
# COMPACT_ATOMS: atom_id res chain seq x y z
N MET A 1 -13.95 9.97 15.49
CA MET A 1 -13.10 11.16 15.74
C MET A 1 -13.12 12.00 14.48
N GLN A 2 -13.32 13.31 14.57
CA GLN A 2 -13.27 14.17 13.38
C GLN A 2 -11.80 14.37 12.98
N LYS A 3 -11.49 14.13 11.71
CA LYS A 3 -10.13 14.26 11.19
C LYS A 3 -9.77 15.74 11.11
N ARG A 4 -8.59 16.12 11.62
CA ARG A 4 -8.14 17.52 11.57
C ARG A 4 -7.77 17.90 10.13
N ASN A 5 -8.17 19.09 9.67
CA ASN A 5 -7.88 19.58 8.32
C ASN A 5 -6.37 19.57 7.99
N THR A 6 -5.51 19.86 8.97
CA THR A 6 -4.05 19.81 8.80
C THR A 6 -3.53 18.40 8.52
N VAL A 7 -4.14 17.38 9.13
CA VAL A 7 -3.78 15.96 8.90
C VAL A 7 -4.29 15.50 7.54
N ILE A 8 -5.47 15.95 7.12
CA ILE A 8 -6.01 15.69 5.77
C ILE A 8 -5.09 16.30 4.72
N ALA A 9 -4.71 17.58 4.89
CA ALA A 9 -3.78 18.26 3.98
C ALA A 9 -2.43 17.52 3.89
N LEU A 10 -1.89 17.08 5.03
CA LEU A 10 -0.66 16.27 5.05
C LEU A 10 -0.81 14.95 4.28
N ALA A 11 -1.91 14.22 4.46
CA ALA A 11 -2.17 12.97 3.73
C ALA A 11 -2.34 13.19 2.22
N ILE A 12 -2.98 14.29 1.82
CA ILE A 12 -3.10 14.70 0.41
C ILE A 12 -1.71 15.02 -0.17
N LEU A 13 -0.92 15.86 0.50
CA LEU A 13 0.43 16.22 0.03
C LEU A 13 1.33 15.00 -0.08
N TYR A 14 1.26 14.10 0.90
CA TYR A 14 2.00 12.85 0.88
C TYR A 14 1.56 11.95 -0.28
N THR A 15 0.25 11.82 -0.53
CA THR A 15 -0.30 11.06 -1.69
C THR A 15 0.18 11.65 -3.01
N ILE A 16 0.10 12.98 -3.17
CA ILE A 16 0.56 13.68 -4.37
C ILE A 16 2.05 13.45 -4.59
N ALA A 17 2.87 13.55 -3.53
CA ALA A 17 4.30 13.33 -3.63
C ALA A 17 4.63 11.92 -4.15
N VAL A 18 4.00 10.89 -3.58
CA VAL A 18 4.22 9.49 -4.01
C VAL A 18 3.80 9.29 -5.47
N VAL A 19 2.62 9.77 -5.85
CA VAL A 19 2.11 9.62 -7.23
C VAL A 19 2.96 10.40 -8.23
N ALA A 20 3.37 11.62 -7.90
CA ALA A 20 4.22 12.44 -8.76
C ALA A 20 5.61 11.81 -8.96
N ILE A 21 6.24 11.32 -7.90
CA ILE A 21 7.53 10.62 -8.00
C ILE A 21 7.36 9.31 -8.79
N GLY A 22 6.28 8.57 -8.55
CA GLY A 22 5.94 7.37 -9.33
C GLY A 22 5.77 7.66 -10.82
N TYR A 23 5.16 8.79 -11.17
CA TYR A 23 5.05 9.23 -12.57
C TYR A 23 6.41 9.52 -13.19
N VAL A 24 7.28 10.24 -12.48
CA VAL A 24 8.61 10.58 -12.98
C VAL A 24 9.47 9.32 -13.17
N LEU A 25 9.39 8.35 -12.26
CA LEU A 25 10.23 7.15 -12.30
C LEU A 25 9.65 6.02 -13.18
N LEU A 26 8.34 5.82 -13.15
CA LEU A 26 7.68 4.62 -13.71
C LEU A 26 6.64 4.96 -14.79
N GLY A 27 6.52 6.24 -15.15
CA GLY A 27 5.57 6.72 -16.15
C GLY A 27 4.11 6.60 -15.73
N ALA A 28 3.21 6.72 -16.71
CA ALA A 28 1.77 6.77 -16.48
C ALA A 28 1.21 5.49 -15.85
N VAL A 29 1.70 4.32 -16.25
CA VAL A 29 1.24 3.02 -15.71
C VAL A 29 1.61 2.90 -14.24
N GLY A 30 2.89 3.12 -13.88
CA GLY A 30 3.32 3.08 -12.47
C GLY A 30 2.62 4.13 -11.60
N ALA A 31 2.44 5.35 -12.11
CA ALA A 31 1.68 6.39 -11.42
C ALA A 31 0.21 6.01 -11.20
N GLY A 32 -0.43 5.41 -12.22
CA GLY A 32 -1.80 4.92 -12.14
C GLY A 32 -1.95 3.87 -11.03
N LEU A 33 -1.00 2.94 -10.95
CA LEU A 33 -0.95 1.93 -9.89
C LEU A 33 -0.81 2.59 -8.51
N PHE A 34 0.17 3.49 -8.31
CA PHE A 34 0.30 4.20 -7.02
C PHE A 34 -0.93 5.05 -6.67
N THR A 35 -1.60 5.61 -7.67
CA THR A 35 -2.86 6.32 -7.46
C THR A 35 -3.91 5.38 -6.85
N LEU A 36 -4.09 4.18 -7.39
CA LEU A 36 -5.08 3.24 -6.85
C LEU A 36 -4.84 2.88 -5.37
N GLY A 37 -3.59 2.74 -4.94
CA GLY A 37 -3.27 2.41 -3.54
C GLY A 37 -3.28 3.61 -2.60
N PHE A 38 -2.59 4.70 -2.96
CA PHE A 38 -2.46 5.86 -2.07
C PHE A 38 -3.70 6.75 -2.10
N LEU A 39 -4.24 7.07 -3.28
CA LEU A 39 -5.49 7.82 -3.38
C LEU A 39 -6.68 6.94 -2.98
N GLY A 40 -6.70 5.66 -3.36
CA GLY A 40 -7.73 4.72 -2.88
C GLY A 40 -7.74 4.61 -1.36
N GLY A 41 -6.57 4.43 -0.73
CA GLY A 41 -6.42 4.42 0.72
C GLY A 41 -6.82 5.76 1.37
N LEU A 42 -6.50 6.90 0.74
CA LEU A 42 -6.94 8.23 1.18
C LEU A 42 -8.46 8.36 1.16
N ILE A 43 -9.12 7.95 0.07
CA ILE A 43 -10.59 8.00 -0.08
C ILE A 43 -11.26 7.12 0.97
N VAL A 44 -10.80 5.87 1.12
CA VAL A 44 -11.37 4.96 2.12
C VAL A 44 -11.14 5.48 3.53
N TRP A 45 -9.94 5.97 3.84
CA TRP A 45 -9.66 6.57 5.15
C TRP A 45 -10.60 7.75 5.43
N LEU A 46 -10.82 8.65 4.48
CA LEU A 46 -11.72 9.79 4.65
C LEU A 46 -13.16 9.33 4.93
N ALA A 47 -13.65 8.35 4.17
CA ALA A 47 -15.00 7.80 4.29
C ALA A 47 -15.21 6.98 5.58
N MET A 48 -14.17 6.29 6.07
CA MET A 48 -14.29 5.36 7.19
C MET A 48 -14.03 6.02 8.55
N PRO A 49 -14.75 5.60 9.61
CA PRO A 49 -14.50 6.06 10.97
C PRO A 49 -13.24 5.41 11.55
N GLU A 50 -12.46 6.18 12.31
CA GLU A 50 -11.24 5.70 12.99
C GLU A 50 -11.56 4.91 14.26
N ARG A 51 -12.07 3.68 14.09
CA ARG A 51 -12.53 2.81 15.18
C ARG A 51 -11.50 1.74 15.57
N ALA A 52 -10.82 1.17 14.58
CA ALA A 52 -9.84 0.12 14.82
C ALA A 52 -8.68 0.63 15.70
N THR A 53 -8.17 -0.24 16.56
CA THR A 53 -6.92 -0.04 17.28
C THR A 53 -5.78 -0.75 16.55
N PHE A 54 -4.53 -0.42 16.88
CA PHE A 54 -3.41 -1.19 16.31
C PHE A 54 -3.47 -2.68 16.73
N ALA A 55 -4.02 -2.99 17.91
CA ALA A 55 -4.18 -4.38 18.34
C ALA A 55 -5.07 -5.19 17.39
N ASP A 56 -6.10 -4.55 16.81
CA ASP A 56 -7.03 -5.20 15.89
C ASP A 56 -6.38 -5.62 14.57
N ILE A 57 -5.34 -4.89 14.16
CA ILE A 57 -4.62 -5.08 12.90
C ILE A 57 -3.19 -5.57 13.08
N ARG A 58 -2.71 -5.81 14.31
CA ARG A 58 -1.30 -6.13 14.57
C ARG A 58 -0.82 -7.34 13.77
N ALA A 59 -1.61 -8.42 13.80
CA ALA A 59 -1.30 -9.63 13.06
C ALA A 59 -1.33 -9.41 11.53
N PRO A 60 -2.44 -8.94 10.91
CA PRO A 60 -2.45 -8.71 9.46
C PRO A 60 -1.41 -7.69 9.03
N PHE A 61 -1.10 -6.66 9.84
CA PHE A 61 -0.07 -5.68 9.51
C PHE A 61 1.31 -6.32 9.37
N PHE A 62 1.79 -7.06 10.37
CA PHE A 62 3.12 -7.66 10.32
C PHE A 62 3.22 -8.81 9.32
N ILE A 63 2.14 -9.59 9.14
CA ILE A 63 2.09 -10.63 8.11
C ILE A 63 2.16 -10.01 6.71
N THR A 64 1.34 -8.98 6.45
CA THR A 64 1.38 -8.24 5.17
C THR A 64 2.74 -7.61 4.95
N LEU A 65 3.37 -7.03 5.97
CA LEU A 65 4.71 -6.44 5.86
C LEU A 65 5.77 -7.49 5.52
N GLY A 66 5.75 -8.65 6.18
CA GLY A 66 6.66 -9.75 5.87
C GLY A 66 6.47 -10.28 4.44
N LEU A 67 5.22 -10.47 4.02
CA LEU A 67 4.89 -10.89 2.66
C LEU A 67 5.24 -9.82 1.62
N PHE A 68 5.13 -8.53 1.95
CA PHE A 68 5.55 -7.44 1.08
C PHE A 68 7.07 -7.45 0.88
N VAL A 69 7.84 -7.69 1.95
CA VAL A 69 9.30 -7.86 1.81
C VAL A 69 9.62 -9.06 0.91
N LEU A 70 8.96 -10.20 1.12
CA LEU A 70 9.13 -11.38 0.26
C LEU A 70 8.75 -11.07 -1.20
N HIS A 71 7.67 -10.32 -1.41
CA HIS A 71 7.21 -9.90 -2.73
C HIS A 71 8.23 -9.01 -3.43
N LYS A 72 8.84 -8.06 -2.73
CA LYS A 72 9.92 -7.23 -3.29
C LYS A 72 11.21 -7.99 -3.54
N ILE A 73 11.48 -9.05 -2.77
CA ILE A 73 12.59 -9.97 -3.07
C ILE A 73 12.28 -10.73 -4.37
N GLU A 74 11.08 -11.31 -4.51
CA GLU A 74 10.68 -12.00 -5.75
C GLU A 74 10.78 -11.08 -6.97
N GLU A 75 10.22 -9.87 -6.90
CA GLU A 75 10.29 -8.89 -7.98
C GLU A 75 11.74 -8.55 -8.37
N ARG A 76 12.63 -8.45 -7.38
CA ARG A 76 14.04 -8.15 -7.61
C ARG A 76 14.78 -9.31 -8.26
N GLU A 77 14.62 -10.52 -7.73
CA GLU A 77 15.35 -11.70 -8.20
C GLU A 77 14.83 -12.23 -9.55
N LEU A 78 13.61 -11.84 -9.93
CA LEU A 78 12.96 -12.26 -11.18
C LEU A 78 12.78 -11.11 -12.17
N ASP A 79 13.49 -9.99 -12.01
CA ASP A 79 13.56 -8.90 -12.98
C ASP A 79 12.20 -8.21 -13.31
N PHE A 80 11.43 -7.87 -12.27
CA PHE A 80 10.16 -7.13 -12.42
C PHE A 80 10.31 -5.82 -13.21
N PHE A 81 11.29 -4.97 -12.87
CA PHE A 81 11.44 -3.68 -13.54
C PHE A 81 11.82 -3.82 -15.02
N PRO A 82 12.79 -4.67 -15.41
CA PRO A 82 13.01 -5.00 -16.82
C PRO A 82 11.74 -5.51 -17.53
N ALA A 83 11.00 -6.42 -16.89
CA ALA A 83 9.74 -6.95 -17.40
C ALA A 83 8.66 -5.87 -17.58
N LEU A 84 8.57 -4.89 -16.68
CA LEU A 84 7.65 -3.77 -16.76
C LEU A 84 8.09 -2.77 -17.84
N SER A 85 9.39 -2.52 -17.95
CA SER A 85 9.97 -1.65 -18.97
C SER A 85 9.66 -2.15 -20.38
N SER A 86 9.73 -3.46 -20.62
CA SER A 86 9.44 -4.03 -21.95
C SER A 86 8.00 -3.83 -22.41
N ILE A 87 7.02 -3.75 -21.50
CA ILE A 87 5.60 -3.57 -21.85
C ILE A 87 5.15 -2.10 -21.79
N THR A 88 5.90 -1.22 -21.11
CA THR A 88 5.55 0.20 -20.96
C THR A 88 6.40 1.13 -21.81
N GLY A 89 7.57 0.68 -22.25
CA GLY A 89 8.57 1.53 -22.91
C GLY A 89 9.25 2.53 -21.97
N VAL A 90 8.96 2.50 -20.67
CA VAL A 90 9.57 3.38 -19.66
C VAL A 90 10.90 2.75 -19.21
N PRO A 91 12.03 3.47 -19.24
CA PRO A 91 13.31 2.95 -18.78
C PRO A 91 13.27 2.50 -17.32
N VAL A 92 14.02 1.45 -16.99
CA VAL A 92 14.20 1.01 -15.60
C VAL A 92 14.83 2.15 -14.79
N PRO A 93 14.24 2.55 -13.64
CA PRO A 93 14.83 3.58 -12.79
C PRO A 93 16.24 3.20 -12.33
N GLU A 94 17.14 4.19 -12.28
CA GLU A 94 18.46 4.00 -11.69
C GLU A 94 18.33 3.73 -10.19
N ALA A 95 18.75 2.53 -9.77
CA ALA A 95 18.80 2.13 -8.39
C ALA A 95 19.75 3.04 -7.61
N GLY A 96 19.24 3.71 -6.56
CA GLY A 96 20.03 4.63 -5.75
C GLY A 96 19.98 6.09 -6.21
N SER A 97 19.26 6.41 -7.28
CA SER A 97 18.97 7.82 -7.60
C SER A 97 18.21 8.51 -6.45
N PRO A 98 18.38 9.84 -6.25
CA PRO A 98 17.71 10.54 -5.15
C PRO A 98 16.19 10.36 -5.12
N LEU A 99 15.55 10.31 -6.29
CA LEU A 99 14.11 10.07 -6.41
C LEU A 99 13.71 8.64 -6.07
N ALA A 100 14.50 7.63 -6.48
CA ALA A 100 14.24 6.25 -6.09
C ALA A 100 14.38 6.05 -4.57
N ILE A 101 15.42 6.62 -3.97
CA ILE A 101 15.61 6.61 -2.51
C ILE A 101 14.44 7.32 -1.82
N LEU A 102 14.03 8.49 -2.31
CA LEU A 102 12.91 9.23 -1.74
C LEU A 102 11.60 8.44 -1.84
N LEU A 103 11.35 7.74 -2.95
CA LEU A 103 10.18 6.88 -3.10
C LEU A 103 10.20 5.74 -2.06
N TYR A 104 11.36 5.10 -1.84
CA TYR A 104 11.49 4.09 -0.79
C TYR A 104 11.30 4.66 0.62
N VAL A 105 11.80 5.87 0.90
CA VAL A 105 11.58 6.55 2.18
C VAL A 105 10.10 6.83 2.41
N LEU A 106 9.39 7.30 1.37
CA LEU A 106 7.95 7.51 1.42
C LEU A 106 7.24 6.18 1.66
N ALA A 107 7.49 5.13 0.86
CA ALA A 107 6.92 3.80 1.12
C ALA A 107 7.23 3.28 2.54
N GLY A 108 8.44 3.55 3.04
CA GLY A 108 8.89 3.24 4.39
C GLY A 108 8.11 3.95 5.50
N ALA A 109 7.37 5.02 5.21
CA ALA A 109 6.50 5.68 6.17
C ALA A 109 5.38 4.75 6.70
N TRP A 110 5.02 3.68 5.97
CA TRP A 110 4.12 2.64 6.50
C TRP A 110 4.65 1.99 7.79
N LEU A 111 5.96 1.98 8.03
CA LEU A 111 6.57 1.52 9.28
C LEU A 111 6.23 2.40 10.49
N LEU A 112 5.65 3.59 10.26
CA LEU A 112 5.15 4.44 11.33
C LEU A 112 3.78 4.00 11.86
N VAL A 113 3.06 3.10 11.18
CA VAL A 113 1.73 2.63 11.60
C VAL A 113 1.74 2.05 13.04
N PRO A 114 2.67 1.14 13.42
CA PRO A 114 2.78 0.63 14.78
C PRO A 114 3.11 1.68 15.84
N LEU A 115 3.58 2.87 15.45
CA LEU A 115 3.88 3.97 16.36
C LEU A 115 2.71 4.96 16.45
N LEU A 116 2.08 5.26 15.32
CA LEU A 116 1.08 6.32 15.22
C LEU A 116 -0.33 5.84 15.62
N MET A 117 -0.72 4.62 15.21
CA MET A 117 -2.06 4.11 15.52
C MET A 117 -2.30 3.85 17.01
N PRO A 118 -1.37 3.28 17.81
CA PRO A 118 -1.59 3.13 19.26
C PRO A 118 -1.80 4.48 19.98
N ARG A 119 -1.20 5.55 19.45
CA ARG A 119 -1.34 6.93 19.95
C ARG A 119 -2.57 7.66 19.38
N ARG A 120 -3.41 6.94 18.62
CA ARG A 120 -4.61 7.47 17.95
C ARG A 120 -4.34 8.66 17.03
N HIS A 121 -3.14 8.72 16.43
CA HIS A 121 -2.84 9.72 15.41
C HIS A 121 -3.54 9.34 14.11
N SER A 122 -4.44 10.21 13.67
CA SER A 122 -5.26 10.06 12.45
C SER A 122 -4.41 9.79 11.18
N PHE A 123 -3.20 10.33 11.09
CA PHE A 123 -2.26 10.03 9.99
C PHE A 123 -1.82 8.55 9.98
N GLY A 124 -1.70 7.90 11.15
CA GLY A 124 -1.40 6.47 11.23
C GLY A 124 -2.50 5.59 10.64
N TYR A 125 -3.76 6.02 10.74
CA TYR A 125 -4.89 5.34 10.11
C TYR A 125 -4.84 5.48 8.58
N TYR A 126 -4.53 6.67 8.07
CA TYR A 126 -4.29 6.88 6.63
C TYR A 126 -3.19 5.96 6.10
N LEU A 127 -2.05 5.88 6.80
CA LEU A 127 -0.95 5.01 6.42
C LEU A 127 -1.37 3.53 6.43
N ALA A 128 -2.15 3.07 7.41
CA ALA A 128 -2.66 1.70 7.44
C ALA A 128 -3.62 1.41 6.28
N TRP A 129 -4.54 2.33 5.98
CA TRP A 129 -5.45 2.19 4.83
C TRP A 129 -4.68 2.14 3.51
N SER A 130 -3.78 3.10 3.26
CA SER A 130 -2.97 3.11 2.03
C SER A 130 -2.06 1.88 1.91
N PHE A 131 -1.49 1.40 3.02
CA PHE A 131 -0.69 0.18 3.02
C PHE A 131 -1.51 -1.03 2.57
N PHE A 132 -2.62 -1.32 3.27
CA PHE A 132 -3.43 -2.49 2.95
C PHE A 132 -4.13 -2.37 1.59
N THR A 133 -4.55 -1.17 1.17
CA THR A 133 -5.09 -0.96 -0.18
C THR A 133 -4.02 -1.19 -1.24
N SER A 134 -2.79 -0.72 -1.02
CA SER A 134 -1.69 -0.95 -1.97
C SER A 134 -1.40 -2.44 -2.12
N MET A 135 -1.21 -3.15 -1.01
CA MET A 135 -0.89 -4.58 -1.01
C MET A 135 -2.05 -5.47 -1.49
N GLY A 136 -3.29 -5.07 -1.17
CA GLY A 136 -4.49 -5.84 -1.50
C GLY A 136 -5.07 -5.56 -2.87
N VAL A 137 -4.80 -4.40 -3.46
CA VAL A 137 -5.42 -3.98 -4.74
C VAL A 137 -4.38 -3.77 -5.82
N ILE A 138 -3.34 -2.97 -5.56
CA ILE A 138 -2.35 -2.65 -6.61
C ILE A 138 -1.62 -3.91 -7.03
N GLU A 139 -1.13 -4.71 -6.08
CA GLU A 139 -0.22 -5.81 -6.40
C GLU A 139 -0.91 -6.92 -7.23
N LEU A 140 -2.25 -6.93 -7.32
CA LEU A 140 -2.98 -7.78 -8.27
C LEU A 140 -2.70 -7.43 -9.73
N ALA A 141 -2.14 -6.24 -10.02
CA ALA A 141 -1.73 -5.86 -11.37
C ALA A 141 -0.70 -6.83 -11.98
N HIS A 142 0.04 -7.56 -11.16
CA HIS A 142 0.89 -8.67 -11.61
C HIS A 142 0.16 -9.72 -12.45
N PHE A 143 -1.13 -9.95 -12.19
CA PHE A 143 -1.95 -10.84 -13.02
C PHE A 143 -2.44 -10.18 -14.31
N ALA A 144 -2.42 -8.85 -14.41
CA ALA A 144 -2.80 -8.11 -15.61
C ALA A 144 -1.61 -7.88 -16.56
N PHE A 145 -0.39 -7.68 -16.04
CA PHE A 145 0.78 -7.38 -16.87
C PHE A 145 1.06 -8.39 -18.00
N PRO A 146 0.91 -9.71 -17.83
CA PRO A 146 1.07 -10.67 -18.92
C PRO A 146 0.16 -10.43 -20.13
N LEU A 147 -0.99 -9.77 -19.95
CA LEU A 147 -1.93 -9.45 -21.05
C LEU A 147 -1.38 -8.43 -22.03
N PHE A 148 -0.29 -7.74 -21.68
CA PHE A 148 0.38 -6.72 -22.50
C PHE A 148 1.68 -7.22 -23.13
N ARG A 149 2.01 -8.51 -22.96
CA ARG A 149 3.15 -9.14 -23.64
C ARG A 149 2.69 -9.82 -24.93
N ASP A 150 3.59 -9.87 -25.90
CA ASP A 150 3.39 -10.71 -27.07
C ASP A 150 3.50 -12.20 -26.68
N GLY A 151 2.50 -12.99 -27.05
CA GLY A 151 2.47 -14.44 -26.82
C GLY A 151 1.39 -14.91 -25.83
N PRO A 152 1.45 -16.19 -25.41
CA PRO A 152 0.48 -16.75 -24.47
C PRO A 152 0.64 -16.16 -23.06
N TYR A 153 -0.45 -16.17 -22.29
CA TYR A 153 -0.43 -15.75 -20.89
C TYR A 153 0.60 -16.58 -20.11
N GLY A 154 1.52 -15.90 -19.45
CA GLY A 154 2.63 -16.51 -18.72
C GLY A 154 2.89 -15.80 -17.41
N TYR A 155 3.87 -16.31 -16.68
CA TYR A 155 4.26 -15.75 -15.40
C TYR A 155 4.84 -14.34 -15.54
N PHE A 156 4.44 -13.45 -14.62
CA PHE A 156 5.05 -12.15 -14.38
C PHE A 156 5.69 -12.14 -12.99
N PRO A 157 6.92 -11.60 -12.84
CA PRO A 157 7.56 -11.44 -11.54
C PRO A 157 6.62 -10.75 -10.54
N GLY A 158 6.37 -11.36 -9.39
CA GLY A 158 5.44 -10.85 -8.37
C GLY A 158 4.14 -11.65 -8.27
N MET A 159 3.74 -12.43 -9.29
CA MET A 159 2.48 -13.17 -9.25
C MET A 159 2.40 -14.20 -8.12
N ALA A 160 3.51 -14.88 -7.80
CA ALA A 160 3.49 -15.96 -6.84
C ALA A 160 3.28 -15.45 -5.40
N SER A 161 4.08 -14.49 -4.96
CA SER A 161 3.95 -13.88 -3.63
C SER A 161 2.64 -13.10 -3.45
N VAL A 162 2.09 -12.51 -4.52
CA VAL A 162 0.81 -11.76 -4.42
C VAL A 162 -0.35 -12.65 -4.01
N MET A 163 -0.32 -13.94 -4.37
CA MET A 163 -1.36 -14.90 -3.96
C MET A 163 -1.51 -15.00 -2.43
N LEU A 164 -0.45 -14.71 -1.67
CA LEU A 164 -0.48 -14.67 -0.21
C LEU A 164 -0.59 -13.23 0.32
N LEU A 165 0.11 -12.29 -0.32
CA LEU A 165 0.15 -10.88 0.09
C LEU A 165 -1.22 -10.22 0.05
N ALA A 166 -1.96 -10.37 -1.06
CA ALA A 166 -3.24 -9.70 -1.22
C ALA A 166 -4.30 -10.18 -0.21
N PRO A 167 -4.48 -11.50 0.04
CA PRO A 167 -5.37 -11.97 1.10
C PRO A 167 -5.00 -11.49 2.50
N ALA A 168 -3.71 -11.44 2.84
CA ALA A 168 -3.25 -10.89 4.12
C ALA A 168 -3.61 -9.40 4.25
N ALA A 169 -3.47 -8.64 3.18
CA ALA A 169 -3.85 -7.23 3.14
C ALA A 169 -5.36 -7.03 3.22
N TRP A 170 -6.17 -7.87 2.56
CA TRP A 170 -7.62 -7.85 2.67
C TRP A 170 -8.10 -8.16 4.09
N TRP A 171 -7.42 -9.08 4.79
CA TRP A 171 -7.67 -9.29 6.21
C TRP A 171 -7.41 -8.01 7.02
N GLY A 172 -6.33 -7.28 6.72
CA GLY A 172 -6.06 -5.96 7.28
C GLY A 172 -7.17 -4.94 7.01
N LEU A 173 -7.61 -4.81 5.76
CA LEU A 173 -8.74 -3.93 5.38
C LEU A 173 -10.02 -4.29 6.13
N TYR A 174 -10.35 -5.58 6.21
CA TYR A 174 -11.51 -6.07 6.93
C TYR A 174 -11.45 -5.70 8.41
N ARG A 175 -10.29 -5.88 9.06
CA ARG A 175 -10.10 -5.54 10.48
C ARG A 175 -10.12 -4.03 10.75
N MET A 176 -9.70 -3.22 9.78
CA MET A 176 -9.84 -1.77 9.83
C MET A 176 -11.31 -1.33 9.70
N ALA A 177 -12.07 -1.97 8.81
CA ALA A 177 -13.47 -1.64 8.54
C ALA A 177 -14.42 -2.13 9.65
N VAL A 178 -14.20 -3.35 10.10
CA VAL A 178 -15.03 -4.08 11.06
C VAL A 178 -14.14 -4.59 12.20
N PRO A 179 -13.63 -3.68 13.06
CA PRO A 179 -12.90 -4.11 14.24
C PRO A 179 -13.84 -4.94 15.15
N PRO A 180 -13.32 -5.90 15.92
CA PRO A 180 -14.10 -6.59 16.95
C PRO A 180 -14.86 -5.58 17.79
N ALA A 181 -16.06 -5.96 18.22
CA ALA A 181 -16.77 -5.18 19.22
C ALA A 181 -15.82 -4.98 20.41
N THR A 182 -15.45 -3.73 20.66
CA THR A 182 -14.89 -3.35 21.95
C THR A 182 -15.98 -3.66 22.95
N ASN A 183 -15.77 -4.64 23.83
CA ASN A 183 -16.63 -4.82 24.99
C ASN A 183 -16.74 -3.46 25.69
N GLY A 184 -17.92 -2.88 25.70
CA GLY A 184 -18.19 -1.69 26.49
C GLY A 184 -19.69 -1.42 26.60
N PRO A 185 -20.21 -0.93 27.74
CA PRO A 185 -19.57 -0.69 29.04
C PRO A 185 -20.13 -1.58 30.17
N ALA A 186 -19.41 -1.79 31.27
CA ALA A 186 -20.08 -1.84 32.56
C ALA A 186 -20.55 -0.41 32.87
N ARG A 187 -21.76 -0.08 32.43
CA ARG A 187 -22.52 1.05 33.01
C ARG A 187 -22.77 0.66 34.46
N THR A 188 -21.94 1.14 35.37
CA THR A 188 -22.31 1.20 36.78
C THR A 188 -23.43 2.23 36.90
N ALA A 189 -24.53 1.78 37.51
CA ALA A 189 -25.71 2.54 37.87
C ALA A 189 -25.39 3.76 38.74
#